data_AF-A0A957NJ15-F1
#
_entry.id   AF-A0A957NJ15-F1
#
_cell.length_a   1.000
_cell.length_b   1.000
_cell.length_c   1.000
_cell.angle_alpha   90.00
_cell.angle_beta   90.00
_cell.angle_gamma   90.00
#
_symmetry.space_group_name_H-M   'P 1'
#
loop_
_entity.id
_entity.type
_entity.pdbx_description
1 polymer ?
#
loop_
_entity_poly.entity_id
_entity_poly.type
_entity_poly.pdbx_seq_one_letter_code
_entity_poly.pdbx_strand_id
1 'polypeptide(L)'
;MTNIWFLLIVAAIGGVAVTLQGQFMGIMDRQMGTLESVFITYGSGGVLIGLIMLAMRGGNLQALSTVPLYAMTSGLTGLMIVGTIGFAATRIGIVATFTIMLASQFVSAALVDHFGLFGGEAHPLNWTKGVGLVLLLISVWLVVRK
;
A
#
# COMPACT_ATOMS: atom_id res chain seq x y z
N MET A 1 -21.08 6.59 13.53
CA MET A 1 -19.77 7.26 13.68
C MET A 1 -18.77 6.24 14.21
N THR A 2 -17.82 5.82 13.38
CA THR A 2 -16.83 4.82 13.78
C THR A 2 -15.89 5.41 14.84
N ASN A 3 -15.67 4.70 15.94
CA ASN A 3 -14.80 5.18 17.03
C ASN A 3 -13.36 5.32 16.51
N ILE A 4 -12.73 6.48 16.74
CA ILE A 4 -11.36 6.76 16.27
C ILE A 4 -10.34 5.75 16.78
N TRP A 5 -10.53 5.25 18.00
CA TRP A 5 -9.68 4.21 18.59
C TRP A 5 -9.71 2.91 17.79
N PHE A 6 -10.89 2.53 17.28
CA PHE A 6 -11.04 1.35 16.43
C PHE A 6 -10.27 1.52 15.11
N LEU A 7 -10.37 2.70 14.48
CA LEU A 7 -9.65 2.99 13.23
C LEU A 7 -8.12 2.94 13.42
N LEU A 8 -7.62 3.46 14.54
CA LEU A 8 -6.19 3.40 14.88
C LEU A 8 -5.69 1.96 15.05
N ILE A 9 -6.49 1.10 15.70
CA ILE A 9 -6.15 -0.32 15.87
C ILE A 9 -6.12 -1.03 14.52
N VAL A 10 -7.12 -0.82 13.67
CA VAL A 10 -7.16 -1.42 12.32
C VAL A 10 -5.96 -0.97 11.49
N ALA A 11 -5.61 0.32 11.54
CA ALA A 11 -4.42 0.84 10.86
C ALA A 11 -3.12 0.21 11.39
N ALA A 12 -3.00 0.02 12.70
CA ALA A 12 -1.84 -0.62 13.32
C ALA A 12 -1.71 -2.10 12.88
N ILE A 13 -2.81 -2.85 12.86
CA ILE A 13 -2.84 -4.22 12.35
C ILE A 13 -2.43 -4.26 10.87
N GLY A 14 -2.90 -3.30 10.08
CA GLY A 14 -2.49 -3.12 8.69
C GLY A 14 -0.97 -2.94 8.55
N GLY A 15 -0.34 -2.12 9.40
CA GLY A 15 1.12 -1.95 9.40
C GLY A 15 1.91 -3.23 9.71
N VAL A 16 1.43 -4.03 10.67
CA VAL A 16 2.02 -5.34 10.96
C VAL A 16 1.87 -6.28 9.76
N ALA A 17 0.68 -6.31 9.15
CA ALA A 17 0.40 -7.13 7.98
C ALA A 17 1.29 -6.78 6.79
N VAL A 18 1.53 -5.48 6.51
CA VAL A 18 2.44 -5.02 5.45
C VAL A 18 3.87 -5.53 5.70
N THR A 19 4.34 -5.48 6.94
CA THR A 19 5.68 -5.96 7.29
C THR A 19 5.81 -7.47 7.04
N LEU A 20 4.82 -8.26 7.45
CA LEU A 20 4.78 -9.71 7.21
C LEU A 20 4.67 -10.02 5.72
N GLN A 21 3.84 -9.29 4.98
CA GLN A 21 3.71 -9.42 3.53
C GLN A 21 5.07 -9.20 2.85
N GLY A 22 5.85 -8.20 3.27
CA GLY A 22 7.18 -7.99 2.72
C GLY A 22 8.16 -9.14 2.98
N GLN A 23 8.12 -9.73 4.19
CA GLN A 23 8.91 -10.91 4.51
C GLN A 23 8.51 -12.12 3.66
N PHE A 24 7.23 -12.44 3.60
CA PHE A 24 6.72 -13.59 2.84
C PHE A 24 6.97 -13.43 1.34
N MET A 25 6.75 -12.22 0.81
CA MET A 25 7.00 -11.92 -0.60
C MET A 25 8.49 -12.02 -0.92
N GLY A 26 9.38 -11.55 -0.04
CA GLY A 26 10.81 -11.71 -0.22
C GLY A 26 11.26 -13.18 -0.20
N ILE A 27 10.61 -14.04 0.58
CA ILE A 27 10.88 -15.49 0.58
C ILE A 27 10.42 -16.12 -0.74
N MET A 28 9.19 -15.84 -1.18
CA MET A 28 8.66 -16.35 -2.45
C MET A 28 9.52 -15.87 -3.64
N ASP A 29 9.90 -14.59 -3.66
CA ASP A 29 10.72 -13.99 -4.72
C ASP A 29 12.07 -14.69 -4.88
N ARG A 30 12.72 -15.04 -3.76
CA ARG A 30 13.99 -15.78 -3.76
C ARG A 30 13.86 -17.22 -4.27
N GLN A 31 12.70 -17.85 -4.11
CA GLN A 31 12.50 -19.26 -4.46
C GLN A 31 11.93 -19.44 -5.87
N MET A 32 11.00 -18.58 -6.27
CA MET A 32 10.18 -18.79 -7.47
C MET A 32 10.37 -17.71 -8.54
N GLY A 33 10.99 -16.57 -8.19
CA GLY A 33 11.05 -15.40 -9.05
C GLY A 33 9.92 -14.40 -8.79
N THR A 34 10.12 -13.15 -9.21
CA THR A 34 9.21 -12.05 -8.89
C THR A 34 7.83 -12.23 -9.55
N LEU A 35 7.78 -12.64 -10.82
CA LEU A 35 6.52 -12.73 -11.58
C LEU A 35 5.62 -13.82 -11.03
N GLU A 36 6.19 -15.00 -10.76
CA GLU A 36 5.54 -16.17 -10.18
C GLU A 36 5.01 -15.84 -8.79
N SER A 37 5.82 -15.17 -7.97
CA SER A 37 5.44 -14.76 -6.62
C SER A 37 4.26 -13.79 -6.64
N VAL A 38 4.31 -12.77 -7.50
CA VAL A 38 3.20 -11.81 -7.67
C VAL A 38 1.93 -12.52 -8.14
N PHE A 39 2.05 -13.42 -9.12
CA PHE A 39 0.91 -14.17 -9.64
C PHE A 39 0.25 -15.03 -8.56
N ILE A 40 1.01 -15.76 -7.75
CA ILE A 40 0.46 -16.60 -6.68
C ILE A 40 -0.16 -15.74 -5.58
N THR A 41 0.49 -14.66 -5.16
CA THR A 41 -0.07 -13.78 -4.11
C THR A 41 -1.38 -13.12 -4.55
N TYR A 42 -1.43 -12.55 -5.76
CA TYR A 42 -2.65 -11.94 -6.28
C TYR A 42 -3.72 -12.97 -6.63
N GLY A 43 -3.33 -14.10 -7.21
CA GLY A 43 -4.24 -15.19 -7.56
C GLY A 43 -4.92 -15.78 -6.33
N SER A 44 -4.15 -16.17 -5.32
CA SER A 44 -4.67 -16.74 -4.07
C SER A 44 -5.53 -15.74 -3.29
N GLY A 45 -5.11 -14.47 -3.21
CA GLY A 45 -5.91 -13.40 -2.60
C GLY A 45 -7.22 -13.14 -3.34
N GLY A 46 -7.18 -13.13 -4.67
CA GLY A 46 -8.34 -12.96 -5.55
C GLY A 46 -9.35 -14.11 -5.40
N VAL A 47 -8.87 -15.35 -5.34
CA VAL A 47 -9.73 -16.52 -5.10
C VAL A 47 -10.36 -16.44 -3.71
N LEU A 48 -9.59 -16.11 -2.68
CA LEU A 48 -10.10 -16.02 -1.31
C LEU A 48 -11.21 -14.96 -1.19
N ILE A 49 -10.99 -13.75 -1.71
CA ILE A 49 -12.02 -12.70 -1.65
C ILE A 49 -13.25 -13.05 -2.49
N GLY A 50 -13.06 -13.76 -3.61
CA GLY A 50 -14.16 -14.29 -4.42
C GLY A 50 -15.01 -15.29 -3.64
N LEU A 51 -14.39 -16.23 -2.92
CA LEU A 51 -15.10 -17.19 -2.07
C LEU A 51 -15.85 -16.50 -0.93
N ILE A 52 -15.24 -15.50 -0.30
CA ILE A 52 -15.88 -14.70 0.76
C ILE A 52 -17.11 -13.96 0.20
N MET A 53 -16.99 -13.33 -0.97
CA MET A 53 -18.12 -12.66 -1.63
C MET A 53 -19.28 -13.63 -1.93
N LEU A 54 -18.96 -14.83 -2.42
CA LEU A 54 -19.96 -15.88 -2.66
C LEU A 54 -20.64 -16.33 -1.36
N ALA A 55 -19.87 -16.53 -0.29
CA ALA A 55 -20.40 -16.92 1.02
C ALA A 55 -21.29 -15.85 1.64
N MET A 56 -20.93 -14.58 1.50
CA MET A 56 -21.69 -13.45 2.03
C MET A 56 -22.95 -13.13 1.21
N ARG A 57 -23.11 -13.71 0.01
CA ARG A 57 -24.24 -13.49 -0.92
C ARG A 57 -24.57 -12.00 -1.14
N GLY A 58 -23.57 -11.14 -0.99
CA GLY A 58 -23.74 -9.71 -0.87
C GLY A 58 -22.54 -8.98 -1.45
N GLY A 59 -22.82 -7.97 -2.25
CA GLY A 59 -21.84 -7.11 -2.89
C GLY A 59 -22.53 -6.12 -3.82
N ASN A 60 -21.94 -4.94 -3.99
CA ASN A 60 -22.47 -3.91 -4.88
C ASN A 60 -21.72 -3.91 -6.22
N LEU A 61 -21.66 -5.08 -6.88
CA LEU A 61 -21.01 -5.22 -8.18
C LEU A 61 -21.74 -4.43 -9.28
N GLN A 62 -23.01 -4.09 -9.08
CA GLN A 62 -23.76 -3.23 -9.99
C GLN A 62 -23.22 -1.80 -10.04
N ALA A 63 -22.59 -1.33 -8.95
CA ALA A 63 -21.93 -0.03 -8.92
C ALA A 63 -20.62 0.02 -9.72
N LEU A 64 -20.18 -1.08 -10.35
CA LEU A 64 -18.99 -1.05 -11.20
C LEU A 64 -19.13 -0.04 -12.35
N SER A 65 -20.35 0.20 -12.84
CA SER A 65 -20.65 1.19 -13.87
C SER A 65 -20.53 2.64 -13.40
N THR A 66 -20.54 2.90 -12.08
CA THR A 66 -20.41 4.24 -11.50
C THR A 66 -18.99 4.55 -11.03
N VAL A 67 -18.09 3.55 -11.04
CA VAL A 67 -16.69 3.71 -10.65
C VAL A 67 -15.91 4.38 -11.78
N PRO A 68 -15.13 5.45 -11.51
CA PRO A 68 -14.28 6.06 -12.52
C PRO A 68 -13.23 5.08 -13.07
N LEU A 69 -12.94 5.15 -14.38
CA LEU A 69 -11.98 4.24 -15.03
C LEU A 69 -10.59 4.25 -14.38
N TYR A 70 -10.13 5.41 -13.87
CA TYR A 70 -8.86 5.50 -13.17
C TYR A 70 -8.86 4.76 -11.82
N ALA A 71 -10.01 4.60 -11.15
CA ALA A 71 -10.08 3.82 -9.92
C ALA A 71 -10.04 2.32 -10.19
N MET A 72 -10.42 1.89 -11.41
CA MET A 72 -10.30 0.50 -11.84
C MET A 72 -8.83 0.07 -12.01
N THR A 73 -7.89 1.01 -12.14
CA THR A 73 -6.45 0.69 -12.17
C THR A 73 -5.86 0.43 -10.78
N SER A 74 -6.67 0.46 -9.72
CA SER A 74 -6.23 0.13 -8.35
C SER A 74 -5.56 -1.25 -8.25
N GLY A 75 -6.09 -2.25 -8.97
CA GLY A 75 -5.48 -3.58 -9.05
C GLY A 75 -4.09 -3.56 -9.71
N LEU A 76 -3.91 -2.77 -10.76
CA LEU A 76 -2.62 -2.60 -11.43
C LEU A 76 -1.58 -1.92 -10.53
N THR A 77 -1.98 -0.88 -9.81
CA THR A 77 -1.10 -0.23 -8.82
C THR A 77 -0.73 -1.18 -7.69
N GLY A 78 -1.66 -2.04 -7.27
CA GLY A 78 -1.38 -3.09 -6.30
C GLY A 78 -0.33 -4.09 -6.80
N LEU A 79 -0.43 -4.55 -8.04
CA LEU A 79 0.55 -5.46 -8.66
C LEU A 79 1.94 -4.85 -8.64
N MET A 80 2.06 -3.55 -8.98
CA MET A 80 3.32 -2.82 -8.87
C MET A 80 3.85 -2.77 -7.44
N ILE A 81 3.00 -2.52 -6.44
CA ILE A 81 3.41 -2.46 -5.03
C ILE A 81 4.01 -3.79 -4.59
N VAL A 82 3.30 -4.91 -4.78
CA VAL A 82 3.74 -6.21 -4.30
C VAL A 82 4.96 -6.71 -5.08
N GLY A 83 5.00 -6.47 -6.40
CA GLY A 83 6.17 -6.77 -7.22
C GLY A 83 7.41 -5.98 -6.80
N THR A 84 7.25 -4.68 -6.51
CA THR A 84 8.34 -3.83 -6.00
C THR A 84 8.82 -4.32 -4.65
N ILE A 85 7.91 -4.70 -3.75
CA ILE A 85 8.26 -5.27 -2.46
C ILE A 85 9.11 -6.52 -2.65
N GLY A 86 8.65 -7.51 -3.43
CA GLY A 86 9.43 -8.73 -3.70
C GLY A 86 10.81 -8.41 -4.26
N PHE A 87 10.86 -7.66 -5.37
CA PHE A 87 12.10 -7.35 -6.08
C PHE A 87 13.10 -6.52 -5.26
N ALA A 88 12.64 -5.48 -4.57
CA ALA A 88 13.53 -4.58 -3.82
C ALA A 88 13.92 -5.20 -2.47
N ALA A 89 12.98 -5.82 -1.75
CA ALA A 89 13.26 -6.45 -0.45
C ALA A 89 14.35 -7.50 -0.54
N THR A 90 14.42 -8.28 -1.63
CA THR A 90 15.44 -9.31 -1.81
C THR A 90 16.82 -8.75 -2.12
N ARG A 91 16.91 -7.53 -2.68
CA ARG A 91 18.16 -6.88 -3.12
C ARG A 91 18.75 -5.91 -2.11
N ILE A 92 17.94 -5.03 -1.52
CA ILE A 92 18.40 -3.97 -0.61
C ILE A 92 17.97 -4.21 0.85
N GLY A 93 17.23 -5.29 1.10
CA GLY A 93 16.70 -5.63 2.42
C GLY A 93 15.36 -4.95 2.73
N ILE A 94 14.59 -5.58 3.61
CA ILE A 94 13.19 -5.20 3.88
C ILE A 94 13.07 -3.84 4.56
N VAL A 95 13.97 -3.54 5.50
CA VAL A 95 13.99 -2.23 6.18
C VAL A 95 14.21 -1.11 5.16
N ALA A 96 15.26 -1.21 4.33
CA ALA A 96 15.56 -0.18 3.33
C ALA A 96 14.41 -0.01 2.32
N THR A 97 13.82 -1.12 1.84
CA THR A 97 12.67 -1.08 0.93
C THR A 97 11.49 -0.33 1.55
N PHE A 98 11.05 -0.70 2.75
CA PHE A 98 9.91 -0.05 3.38
C PHE A 98 10.19 1.41 3.76
N THR A 99 11.40 1.72 4.18
CA THR A 99 11.80 3.09 4.50
C THR A 99 11.71 4.00 3.26
N ILE A 100 12.21 3.56 2.11
CA ILE A 100 12.08 4.30 0.84
C ILE A 100 10.62 4.38 0.38
N MET A 101 9.85 3.28 0.50
CA MET A 101 8.44 3.27 0.14
C MET A 101 7.61 4.21 1.01
N LEU A 102 7.83 4.23 2.32
CA LEU A 102 7.13 5.16 3.21
C LEU A 102 7.44 6.60 2.83
N ALA A 103 8.72 6.93 2.60
CA ALA A 103 9.13 8.26 2.16
C ALA A 103 8.36 8.72 0.90
N SER A 104 8.35 7.88 -0.15
CA SER A 104 7.67 8.20 -1.40
C SER A 104 6.15 8.23 -1.26
N GLN A 105 5.57 7.37 -0.42
CA GLN A 105 4.14 7.35 -0.10
C GLN A 105 3.71 8.65 0.58
N PHE A 106 4.46 9.13 1.58
CA PHE A 106 4.11 10.37 2.28
C PHE A 106 4.20 11.59 1.36
N VAL A 107 5.23 11.68 0.52
CA VAL A 107 5.34 12.76 -0.48
C VAL A 107 4.19 12.69 -1.49
N SER A 108 3.88 11.50 -1.99
CA SER A 108 2.80 11.32 -2.96
C SER A 108 1.43 11.64 -2.35
N ALA A 109 1.18 11.18 -1.12
CA ALA A 109 -0.05 11.48 -0.38
C ALA A 109 -0.20 12.97 -0.12
N ALA A 110 0.88 13.65 0.30
CA ALA A 110 0.92 15.09 0.46
C ALA A 110 0.53 15.84 -0.83
N LEU A 111 1.04 15.40 -1.99
CA LEU A 111 0.70 16.01 -3.28
C LEU A 111 -0.76 15.75 -3.66
N VAL A 112 -1.24 14.51 -3.50
CA VAL A 112 -2.63 14.13 -3.78
C VAL A 112 -3.60 14.94 -2.93
N ASP A 113 -3.35 15.03 -1.62
CA ASP A 113 -4.16 15.80 -0.69
C ASP A 113 -4.11 17.30 -0.99
N HIS A 114 -2.93 17.84 -1.31
CA HIS A 114 -2.77 19.27 -1.57
C HIS A 114 -3.55 19.72 -2.81
N PHE A 115 -3.50 18.92 -3.87
CA PHE A 115 -4.16 19.24 -5.14
C PHE A 115 -5.59 18.69 -5.25
N GLY A 116 -6.08 17.94 -4.25
CA GLY A 116 -7.40 17.30 -4.29
C GLY A 116 -7.54 16.32 -5.46
N LEU A 117 -6.44 15.66 -5.85
CA LEU A 117 -6.43 14.79 -7.02
C LEU A 117 -7.37 13.59 -6.81
N PHE A 118 -7.90 13.06 -7.91
CA PHE A 118 -8.76 11.87 -7.93
C PHE A 118 -10.12 11.99 -7.22
N GLY A 119 -10.61 13.22 -7.02
CA GLY A 119 -11.91 13.48 -6.39
C GLY A 119 -11.85 13.53 -4.86
N GLY A 120 -10.64 13.61 -4.28
CA GLY A 120 -10.44 13.86 -2.86
C GLY A 120 -10.69 15.32 -2.50
N GLU A 121 -11.10 15.57 -1.26
CA GLU A 121 -11.16 16.94 -0.71
C GLU A 121 -9.73 17.50 -0.60
N ALA A 122 -9.51 18.68 -1.18
CA ALA A 122 -8.21 19.34 -1.10
C ALA A 122 -7.92 19.75 0.35
N HIS A 123 -6.92 19.13 0.95
CA HIS A 123 -6.43 19.44 2.28
C HIS A 123 -5.12 20.22 2.15
N PRO A 124 -5.15 21.57 2.20
CA PRO A 124 -3.96 22.38 1.98
C PRO A 124 -2.86 22.01 2.96
N LEU A 125 -1.64 22.02 2.44
CA LEU A 125 -0.48 21.56 3.17
C LEU A 125 -0.03 22.69 4.08
N ASN A 126 -0.31 22.55 5.38
CA ASN A 126 0.09 23.55 6.36
C ASN A 126 1.60 23.43 6.65
N TRP A 127 2.23 24.52 7.09
CA TRP A 127 3.66 24.60 7.41
C TRP A 127 4.09 23.46 8.35
N THR A 128 3.28 23.15 9.36
CA THR A 128 3.52 22.04 10.30
C THR A 128 3.61 20.67 9.62
N LYS A 129 2.73 20.40 8.63
CA LYS A 129 2.78 19.15 7.85
C LYS A 129 4.03 19.10 6.97
N GLY A 130 4.42 20.24 6.38
CA GLY A 130 5.64 20.37 5.60
C GLY A 130 6.89 20.05 6.41
N VAL A 131 7.02 20.63 7.61
CA VAL A 131 8.13 20.32 8.53
C VAL A 131 8.13 18.85 8.93
N GLY A 132 6.96 18.27 9.23
CA GLY A 132 6.82 16.85 9.53
C GLY A 132 7.31 15.94 8.39
N LEU A 133 6.98 16.28 7.14
CA LEU A 133 7.43 15.55 5.96
C LEU A 133 8.96 15.59 5.83
N VAL A 134 9.57 16.76 6.04
CA VAL A 134 11.03 16.92 6.01
C VAL A 134 11.71 16.08 7.09
N LEU A 135 11.18 16.09 8.32
CA LEU A 135 11.70 15.26 9.42
C LEU A 135 11.58 13.76 9.11
N LEU A 136 10.50 13.36 8.43
CA LEU A 136 10.32 11.98 7.97
C LEU A 136 11.39 11.59 6.94
N LEU A 137 11.66 12.46 5.95
CA LEU A 137 12.70 12.24 4.96
C LEU A 137 14.11 12.17 5.59
N ILE A 138 14.39 13.01 6.60
CA ILE A 138 15.64 12.94 7.37
C ILE A 138 15.74 11.60 8.12
N SER A 139 14.64 11.16 8.72
CA SER A 139 14.58 9.87 9.44
C SER A 139 14.84 8.70 8.50
N VAL A 140 14.23 8.72 7.31
CA VAL A 140 14.44 7.74 6.24
C VAL A 140 15.91 7.70 5.83
N TRP A 141 16.53 8.85 5.59
CA TRP A 141 17.93 8.94 5.23
C TRP A 141 18.84 8.36 6.31
N LEU A 142 18.56 8.66 7.58
CA LEU A 142 19.35 8.20 8.72
C LEU A 142 19.24 6.67 8.92
N VAL A 143 18.06 6.08 8.66
CA VAL A 143 17.84 4.63 8.74
C VAL A 143 18.49 3.87 7.59
N VAL A 144 18.49 4.45 6.38
CA VAL A 144 19.05 3.80 5.17
C VAL A 144 20.56 3.98 5.07
N ARG A 145 21.11 5.06 5.65
CA ARG A 145 22.55 5.31 5.68
C ARG A 145 23.25 4.23 6.52
N LYS A 146 24.13 3.47 5.86
CA LYS A 146 25.05 2.52 6.51
C LYS A 146 26.14 3.26 7.27
#